data_AF-A0A940VVV8-F1
#
_entry.id   AF-A0A940VVV8-F1
#
_cell.length_a   1.000
_cell.length_b   1.000
_cell.length_c   1.000
_cell.angle_alpha   90.00
_cell.angle_beta   90.00
_cell.angle_gamma   90.00
#
_symmetry.space_group_name_H-M   'P 1'
#
loop_
_entity.id
_entity.type
_entity.pdbx_description
1 polymer ?
#
loop_
_entity_poly.entity_id
_entity_poly.type
_entity_poly.pdbx_seq_one_letter_code
_entity_poly.pdbx_strand_id
1 'polypeptide(L)'
;MSRIVMISPFKDLEEAARQVAEELNIPLEIYKGGMDAASEAIDRLAGPEVDVFISRGGTSDYIARHYSAPVVNINTGLYDIMESCEEARKFSRNIAITS
;
A
#
# COMPACT_ATOMS: atom_id res chain seq x y z
N MET A 1 13.26 -10.41 -14.89
CA MET A 1 13.07 -9.14 -14.15
C MET A 1 11.85 -9.36 -13.29
N SER A 2 11.91 -9.08 -11.99
CA SER A 2 10.80 -9.39 -11.08
C SER A 2 9.62 -8.45 -11.29
N ARG A 3 8.41 -8.99 -11.39
CA ARG A 3 7.15 -8.24 -11.51
C ARG A 3 6.66 -7.84 -10.11
N ILE A 4 6.82 -6.57 -9.78
CA ILE A 4 6.40 -5.99 -8.49
C ILE A 4 5.10 -5.21 -8.73
N VAL A 5 4.04 -5.61 -8.02
CA VAL A 5 2.73 -4.93 -8.11
C VAL A 5 2.36 -4.36 -6.76
N MET A 6 2.04 -3.08 -6.73
CA MET A 6 1.50 -2.42 -5.55
C MET A 6 0.00 -2.20 -5.69
N ILE A 7 -0.75 -2.61 -4.66
CA ILE A 7 -2.16 -2.26 -4.50
C ILE A 7 -2.27 -1.19 -3.43
N SER A 8 -2.57 0.04 -3.84
CA SER A 8 -2.65 1.20 -2.94
C SER A 8 -4.10 1.53 -2.56
N PRO A 9 -4.42 1.62 -1.26
CA PRO A 9 -5.75 2.04 -0.80
C PRO A 9 -6.03 3.55 -0.98
N PHE A 10 -5.02 4.40 -1.12
CA PHE A 10 -5.18 5.85 -1.24
C PHE A 10 -4.07 6.53 -2.06
N LYS A 11 -4.35 7.74 -2.55
CA LYS A 11 -3.54 8.47 -3.54
C LYS A 11 -2.15 8.84 -3.03
N ASP A 12 -2.05 9.37 -1.82
CA ASP A 12 -0.78 9.85 -1.26
C ASP A 12 0.26 8.72 -1.15
N LEU A 13 -0.19 7.49 -0.85
CA LEU A 13 0.68 6.32 -0.80
C LEU A 13 1.11 5.84 -2.19
N GLU A 14 0.26 5.99 -3.21
CA GLU A 14 0.65 5.74 -4.60
C GLU A 14 1.74 6.72 -5.05
N GLU A 15 1.59 8.01 -4.74
CA GLU A 15 2.55 9.04 -5.12
C GLU A 15 3.91 8.82 -4.44
N ALA A 16 3.90 8.55 -3.13
CA ALA A 16 5.12 8.23 -2.38
C ALA A 16 5.84 7.00 -2.95
N ALA A 17 5.10 5.92 -3.25
CA ALA A 17 5.69 4.70 -3.80
C ALA A 17 6.26 4.91 -5.22
N ARG A 18 5.58 5.70 -6.05
CA ARG A 18 6.04 6.04 -7.40
C ARG A 18 7.36 6.80 -7.34
N GLN A 19 7.46 7.81 -6.46
CA GLN A 19 8.69 8.56 -6.26
C GLN A 19 9.85 7.65 -5.84
N VAL A 20 9.64 6.78 -4.84
CA VAL A 20 10.69 5.84 -4.38
C VAL A 20 11.09 4.85 -5.48
N ALA A 21 10.14 4.34 -6.26
CA ALA A 21 10.43 3.44 -7.37
C ALA A 21 11.26 4.11 -8.48
N GLU A 22 10.97 5.37 -8.80
CA GLU A 22 11.74 6.19 -9.75
C GLU A 22 13.16 6.45 -9.24
N GLU A 23 13.31 6.84 -7.97
CA GLU A 23 14.62 7.07 -7.32
C GLU A 23 15.50 5.81 -7.32
N LEU A 24 14.90 4.64 -7.12
CA LEU A 24 15.59 3.34 -7.11
C LEU A 24 15.74 2.72 -8.51
N ASN A 25 15.13 3.31 -9.54
CA ASN A 25 15.03 2.77 -10.90
C ASN A 25 14.49 1.32 -10.93
N ILE A 26 13.43 1.07 -10.15
CA ILE A 26 12.75 -0.23 -10.05
C ILE A 26 11.42 -0.14 -10.79
N PRO A 27 11.09 -1.09 -11.69
CA PRO A 27 9.77 -1.15 -12.31
C PRO A 27 8.73 -1.53 -11.26
N LEU A 28 7.83 -0.61 -10.95
CA LEU A 28 6.71 -0.82 -10.03
C LEU A 28 5.40 -0.54 -10.76
N GLU A 29 4.52 -1.53 -10.82
CA GLU A 29 3.13 -1.34 -11.28
C GLU A 29 2.28 -0.93 -10.08
N ILE A 30 1.54 0.17 -10.16
CA ILE A 30 0.68 0.63 -9.05
C ILE A 30 -0.77 0.65 -9.51
N TYR A 31 -1.64 0.00 -8.73
CA TYR A 31 -3.08 -0.01 -8.93
C TYR A 31 -3.81 0.44 -7.68
N LYS A 32 -4.95 1.12 -7.87
CA LYS A 32 -5.81 1.52 -6.77
C LYS A 32 -6.72 0.37 -6.37
N GLY A 33 -6.78 0.09 -5.07
CA GLY A 33 -7.65 -0.94 -4.50
C GLY A 33 -7.47 -1.02 -3.00
N GLY A 34 -8.56 -1.22 -2.26
CA GLY A 34 -8.53 -1.37 -0.81
C GLY A 34 -9.43 -2.52 -0.38
N MET A 35 -8.91 -3.38 0.49
CA MET A 35 -9.61 -4.57 1.00
C MET A 35 -10.29 -5.34 -0.14
N ASP A 36 -11.62 -5.48 -0.13
CA ASP A 36 -12.38 -6.23 -1.14
C ASP A 36 -12.18 -5.68 -2.57
N ALA A 37 -11.99 -4.36 -2.73
CA ALA A 37 -11.73 -3.76 -4.05
C ALA A 37 -10.33 -4.11 -4.60
N ALA A 38 -9.45 -4.69 -3.78
CA ALA A 38 -8.16 -5.20 -4.26
C ALA A 38 -8.32 -6.38 -5.22
N SER A 39 -9.33 -7.24 -5.01
CA SER A 39 -9.50 -8.38 -5.91
C SER A 39 -9.89 -7.97 -7.32
N GLU A 40 -10.75 -6.94 -7.46
CA GLU A 40 -11.08 -6.40 -8.77
C GLU A 40 -9.85 -5.88 -9.53
N ALA A 41 -8.89 -5.28 -8.83
CA ALA A 41 -7.65 -4.79 -9.42
C ALA A 41 -6.74 -5.96 -9.82
N ILE A 42 -6.56 -6.93 -8.92
CA ILE A 42 -5.65 -8.07 -9.11
C ILE A 42 -6.17 -9.02 -10.20
N ASP A 43 -7.47 -9.33 -10.20
CA ASP A 43 -8.06 -10.28 -11.14
C ASP A 43 -8.09 -9.74 -12.59
N ARG A 44 -7.95 -8.42 -12.76
CA ARG A 44 -7.83 -7.76 -14.07
C ARG A 44 -6.40 -7.60 -14.55
N LEU A 45 -5.40 -8.00 -13.75
CA LEU A 45 -4.00 -7.93 -14.16
C LEU A 45 -3.76 -8.86 -15.35
N ALA A 46 -3.28 -8.28 -16.44
CA ALA A 46 -2.77 -9.04 -17.57
C ALA A 46 -1.25 -9.20 -17.45
N GLY A 47 -0.69 -10.18 -18.18
CA GLY A 47 0.75 -10.39 -18.27
C GLY A 47 1.26 -11.56 -17.43
N PRO A 48 2.57 -11.62 -17.18
CA PRO A 48 3.21 -12.71 -16.42
C PRO A 48 2.76 -12.72 -14.96
N GLU A 49 3.00 -13.83 -14.24
CA GLU A 49 2.67 -13.90 -12.82
C GLU A 49 3.34 -12.80 -11.99
N VAL A 50 2.66 -12.38 -10.92
CA VAL A 50 3.19 -11.39 -9.97
C VAL A 50 4.17 -12.10 -9.05
N ASP A 51 5.42 -11.63 -8.99
CA ASP A 51 6.43 -12.21 -8.10
C ASP A 51 6.24 -11.75 -6.65
N VAL A 52 5.76 -10.53 -6.44
CA VAL A 52 5.51 -9.97 -5.12
C VAL A 52 4.50 -8.82 -5.18
N PHE A 53 3.60 -8.79 -4.20
CA PHE A 53 2.70 -7.66 -3.95
C PHE A 53 3.26 -6.73 -2.87
N ILE A 54 2.97 -5.43 -2.99
CA ILE A 54 3.19 -4.43 -1.95
C ILE A 54 1.84 -3.80 -1.60
N SER A 55 1.49 -3.70 -0.32
CA SER A 55 0.29 -3.00 0.12
C SER A 55 0.40 -2.57 1.58
N ARG A 56 -0.70 -2.13 2.21
CA ARG A 56 -0.74 -1.65 3.60
C ARG A 56 -1.96 -2.16 4.35
N GLY A 57 -1.75 -2.54 5.62
CA GLY A 57 -2.81 -2.82 6.59
C GLY A 57 -3.76 -3.92 6.14
N GLY A 58 -5.06 -3.74 6.38
CA GLY A 58 -6.08 -4.74 6.04
C GLY A 58 -6.11 -5.14 4.55
N THR A 59 -5.64 -4.28 3.64
CA THR A 59 -5.51 -4.62 2.22
C THR A 59 -4.37 -5.62 1.99
N SER A 60 -3.23 -5.44 2.67
CA SER A 60 -2.11 -6.39 2.63
C SER A 60 -2.55 -7.75 3.16
N ASP A 61 -3.25 -7.77 4.30
CA ASP A 61 -3.76 -9.00 4.91
C ASP A 61 -4.78 -9.70 4.01
N TYR A 62 -5.64 -8.93 3.34
CA TYR A 62 -6.60 -9.46 2.38
C TYR A 62 -5.88 -10.14 1.22
N ILE A 63 -4.89 -9.48 0.61
CA ILE A 63 -4.16 -10.04 -0.53
C ILE A 63 -3.44 -11.33 -0.12
N ALA A 64 -2.76 -11.32 1.03
CA ALA A 64 -2.00 -12.48 1.52
C ALA A 64 -2.87 -13.72 1.80
N ARG A 65 -4.17 -13.53 2.07
CA ARG A 65 -5.12 -14.62 2.32
C ARG A 65 -5.75 -15.19 1.05
N HIS A 66 -5.83 -14.40 -0.02
CA HIS A 66 -6.58 -14.75 -1.22
C HIS A 66 -5.71 -15.01 -2.45
N TYR A 67 -4.44 -14.61 -2.44
CA TYR A 67 -3.52 -14.74 -3.57
C TYR A 67 -2.23 -15.45 -3.16
N SER A 68 -1.65 -16.21 -4.10
CA SER A 68 -0.48 -17.06 -3.84
C SER A 68 0.84 -16.32 -3.79
N ALA A 69 0.94 -15.16 -4.46
CA ALA A 69 2.18 -14.39 -4.48
C ALA A 69 2.46 -13.77 -3.10
N PRO A 70 3.73 -13.70 -2.66
CA PRO A 70 4.08 -13.10 -1.38
C PRO A 70 3.68 -11.63 -1.32
N VAL A 71 3.33 -11.17 -0.13
CA VAL A 71 2.90 -9.78 0.12
C VAL A 71 3.85 -9.12 1.10
N VAL A 72 4.41 -7.96 0.72
CA VAL A 72 5.18 -7.09 1.60
C VAL A 72 4.25 -6.01 2.15
N ASN A 73 4.01 -6.05 3.47
CA ASN A 73 3.19 -5.06 4.15
C ASN A 73 4.00 -3.80 4.49
N ILE A 74 3.47 -2.63 4.11
CA ILE A 74 3.96 -1.33 4.55
C ILE A 74 3.43 -1.09 5.96
N ASN A 75 4.24 -1.42 6.96
CA ASN A 75 3.86 -1.24 8.36
C ASN A 75 3.68 0.24 8.72
N THR A 76 2.83 0.51 9.71
CA THR A 76 2.73 1.83 10.34
C THR A 76 3.54 1.81 11.63
N GLY A 77 4.53 2.70 11.72
CA GLY A 77 5.40 2.83 12.87
C GLY A 77 4.86 3.81 13.92
N LEU A 78 5.43 3.77 15.13
CA LEU A 78 5.12 4.76 16.18
C LEU A 78 5.45 6.19 15.73
N TYR A 79 6.53 6.36 14.97
CA TYR A 79 6.92 7.68 14.46
C TYR A 79 5.87 8.25 13.51
N ASP A 80 5.35 7.46 12.57
CA ASP A 80 4.26 7.85 11.67
C ASP A 80 3.03 8.35 12.46
N ILE A 81 2.69 7.64 13.55
CA ILE A 81 1.57 8.00 14.42
C ILE A 81 1.85 9.31 15.17
N MET A 82 3.05 9.47 15.73
CA MET A 82 3.43 10.69 16.47
C MET A 82 3.41 11.91 15.55
N GLU A 83 4.00 11.80 14.35
CA GLU A 83 3.98 12.86 13.35
C GLU A 83 2.55 13.20 12.92
N SER A 84 1.73 12.19 12.62
CA SER A 84 0.32 12.39 12.30
C SER A 84 -0.46 13.08 13.43
N CYS A 85 -0.14 12.75 14.69
CA CYS A 85 -0.75 13.41 15.85
C CYS A 85 -0.32 14.88 15.97
N GLU A 86 0.96 15.19 15.78
CA GLU A 86 1.44 16.58 15.80
C GLU A 86 0.77 17.44 14.73
N GLU A 87 0.56 16.88 13.53
CA GLU A 87 -0.22 17.53 12.48
C GLU A 87 -1.69 17.71 12.86
N ALA A 88 -2.35 16.68 13.40
CA ALA A 88 -3.74 16.74 13.84
C ALA A 88 -3.96 17.74 15.01
N ARG A 89 -2.96 17.93 15.88
CA ARG A 89 -2.99 18.91 16.98
C ARG A 89 -3.14 20.35 16.53
N LYS A 90 -2.85 20.65 15.25
CA LYS A 90 -3.13 21.96 14.64
C LYS A 90 -4.63 22.24 14.53
N PHE A 91 -5.48 21.21 14.58
CA PHE A 91 -6.94 21.30 14.51
C PHE A 91 -7.61 21.06 15.87
N SER A 92 -7.19 20.03 16.61
CA SER A 92 -7.77 19.66 17.92
C SER A 92 -6.80 18.83 18.76
N ARG A 93 -6.89 18.95 20.09
CA ARG A 93 -6.16 18.07 21.02
C ARG A 93 -6.88 16.74 21.32
N ASN A 94 -8.15 16.63 20.93
CA ASN A 94 -8.92 15.39 21.05
C ASN A 94 -8.77 14.63 19.73
N ILE A 95 -7.85 13.65 19.72
CA ILE A 95 -7.46 12.91 18.52
C ILE A 95 -7.91 11.45 18.69
N ALA A 96 -8.60 10.92 17.67
CA ALA A 96 -8.86 9.50 17.54
C ALA A 96 -7.93 8.93 16.46
N ILE A 97 -7.27 7.81 16.76
CA ILE A 97 -6.42 7.08 15.81
C ILE A 97 -7.20 5.84 15.39
N THR A 98 -7.31 5.62 14.09
CA THR A 98 -7.95 4.42 13.51
C THR A 98 -6.96 3.71 12.60
N SER A 99 -7.06 2.37 12.57
CA SER A 99 -6.33 1.48 11.68
C SER A 99 -7.19 1.05 10.50
#